data_AF-A0A5F8A9D4-F1
#
_entry.id   AF-A0A5F8A9D4-F1
#
_cell.length_a   1.000
_cell.length_b   1.000
_cell.length_c   1.000
_cell.angle_alpha   90.00
_cell.angle_beta   90.00
_cell.angle_gamma   90.00
#
_symmetry.space_group_name_H-M   'P 1'
#
loop_
_entity.id
_entity.type
_entity.pdbx_description
1 polymer ?
#
loop_
_entity_poly.entity_id
_entity_poly.type
_entity_poly.pdbx_seq_one_letter_code
_entity_poly.pdbx_strand_id
1 'polypeptide(L)'
;MAAAAVVVPAEWIKNWEKSGRGEFLHLCRILSENKSHDSSTYRDFQQALYELSYHVIKGNLKHEQASNVLNDISEFREDMPSILADVFCILERARRAKVIKSTFVLRMRNQLWE
;
A
#
# COMPACT_ATOMS: atom_id res chain seq x y z
N MET A 1 3.92 -16.70 -20.62
CA MET A 1 3.10 -17.00 -19.42
C MET A 1 2.58 -15.67 -18.92
N ALA A 2 1.26 -15.44 -18.97
CA ALA A 2 0.66 -14.22 -18.46
C ALA A 2 0.81 -14.25 -16.94
N ALA A 3 1.73 -13.45 -16.39
CA ALA A 3 1.74 -13.15 -14.98
C ALA A 3 0.36 -12.57 -14.68
N ALA A 4 -0.43 -13.26 -13.87
CA ALA A 4 -1.67 -12.73 -13.34
C ALA A 4 -1.28 -11.57 -12.42
N ALA A 5 -1.02 -10.42 -13.02
CA ALA A 5 -0.70 -9.22 -12.28
C ALA A 5 -1.90 -8.96 -11.38
N VAL A 6 -1.67 -8.88 -10.07
CA VAL A 6 -2.63 -8.28 -9.17
C VAL A 6 -2.76 -6.81 -9.57
N VAL A 7 -3.73 -6.57 -10.46
CA VAL A 7 -4.09 -5.25 -10.96
C VAL A 7 -5.17 -4.72 -10.04
N VAL A 8 -4.96 -3.53 -9.50
CA VAL A 8 -6.02 -2.84 -8.76
C VAL A 8 -7.06 -2.39 -9.79
N PRO A 9 -8.29 -2.93 -9.76
CA PRO A 9 -9.32 -2.58 -10.72
C PRO A 9 -9.57 -1.06 -10.70
N ALA A 10 -9.62 -0.44 -11.88
CA ALA A 10 -9.91 0.99 -11.98
C ALA A 10 -11.30 1.36 -11.40
N GLU A 11 -12.22 0.39 -11.35
CA GLU A 11 -13.51 0.50 -10.66
C GLU A 11 -13.37 0.66 -9.13
N TRP A 12 -12.38 0.01 -8.50
CA TRP A 12 -12.10 0.21 -7.07
C TRP A 12 -11.62 1.63 -6.82
N ILE A 13 -10.80 2.16 -7.72
CA ILE A 13 -10.32 3.55 -7.63
C ILE A 13 -11.49 4.53 -7.83
N LYS A 14 -12.37 4.29 -8.80
CA LYS A 14 -13.57 5.12 -9.02
C LYS A 14 -14.56 5.07 -7.86
N ASN A 15 -14.71 3.92 -7.22
CA ASN A 15 -15.62 3.69 -6.09
C ASN A 15 -14.87 3.60 -4.74
N TRP A 16 -13.72 4.26 -4.61
CA TRP A 16 -12.82 4.05 -3.47
C TRP A 16 -13.48 4.29 -2.11
N GLU A 17 -14.26 5.36 -1.99
CA GLU A 17 -14.97 5.70 -0.74
C GLU A 17 -16.20 4.81 -0.49
N LYS A 18 -16.75 4.16 -1.52
CA LYS A 18 -17.94 3.31 -1.39
C LYS A 18 -17.59 1.87 -1.03
N SER A 19 -16.70 1.26 -1.80
CA SER A 19 -16.32 -0.15 -1.63
C SER A 19 -14.85 -0.42 -1.92
N GLY A 20 -14.22 0.38 -2.79
CA GLY A 20 -12.86 0.10 -3.26
C GLY A 20 -11.81 0.03 -2.15
N ARG A 21 -11.91 0.89 -1.11
CA ARG A 21 -11.03 0.79 0.06
C ARG A 21 -11.18 -0.55 0.80
N GLY A 22 -12.42 -0.99 1.00
CA GLY A 22 -12.73 -2.23 1.71
C GLY A 22 -12.21 -3.45 0.97
N GLU A 23 -12.46 -3.50 -0.34
CA GLU A 23 -11.96 -4.56 -1.23
C GLU A 23 -10.43 -4.61 -1.24
N PHE A 24 -9.76 -3.46 -1.34
CA PHE A 24 -8.30 -3.40 -1.33
C PHE A 24 -7.70 -3.84 0.00
N LEU A 25 -8.28 -3.40 1.13
CA LEU A 25 -7.84 -3.85 2.46
C LEU A 25 -8.09 -5.34 2.67
N HIS A 26 -9.21 -5.87 2.16
CA HIS A 26 -9.50 -7.29 2.21
C HIS A 26 -8.48 -8.10 1.42
N LEU A 27 -8.14 -7.66 0.20
CA LEU A 27 -7.09 -8.25 -0.62
C LEU A 27 -5.73 -8.20 0.11
N CYS A 28 -5.36 -7.05 0.69
CA CYS A 28 -4.14 -6.91 1.47
C CYS A 28 -4.10 -7.85 2.68
N ARG A 29 -5.25 -8.07 3.35
CA ARG A 29 -5.38 -9.04 4.44
C ARG A 29 -5.22 -10.47 3.96
N ILE A 30 -5.87 -10.87 2.87
CA ILE A 30 -5.73 -12.22 2.29
C ILE A 30 -4.27 -12.49 1.93
N LEU A 31 -3.62 -11.54 1.26
CA LEU A 31 -2.21 -11.65 0.88
C LEU A 31 -1.27 -11.64 2.09
N SER A 32 -1.66 -10.99 3.19
CA SER A 32 -0.91 -10.97 4.45
C SER A 32 -1.11 -12.25 5.28
N GLU A 33 -2.32 -12.79 5.29
CA GLU A 33 -2.70 -13.95 6.11
C GLU A 33 -2.22 -15.26 5.48
N ASN A 34 -2.02 -15.28 4.16
CA ASN A 34 -1.31 -16.34 3.46
C ASN A 34 0.18 -16.32 3.84
N LYS A 35 0.51 -16.87 5.02
CA LYS A 35 1.88 -17.08 5.53
C LYS A 35 2.69 -18.11 4.73
N SER A 36 2.11 -18.68 3.67
CA SER A 36 2.86 -19.47 2.71
C SER A 36 3.92 -18.54 2.11
N HIS A 37 5.18 -18.75 2.49
CA HIS A 37 6.37 -18.02 2.02
C HIS A 37 6.63 -18.20 0.51
N ASP A 38 5.58 -18.45 -0.26
CA ASP A 38 5.61 -18.44 -1.69
C ASP A 38 5.93 -17.02 -2.13
N SER A 39 7.13 -16.86 -2.69
CA SER A 39 7.61 -15.59 -3.25
C SER A 39 6.62 -14.88 -4.19
N SER A 40 5.59 -15.57 -4.68
CA SER A 40 4.47 -15.01 -5.43
C SER A 40 3.59 -14.06 -4.60
N THR A 41 3.13 -14.44 -3.40
CA THR A 41 2.21 -13.60 -2.60
C THR A 41 2.84 -12.29 -2.17
N TYR A 42 4.16 -12.31 -1.88
CA TYR A 42 4.96 -11.11 -1.61
C TYR A 42 4.97 -10.16 -2.82
N ARG A 43 5.22 -10.70 -4.02
CA ARG A 43 5.24 -9.91 -5.27
C ARG A 43 3.86 -9.37 -5.59
N ASP A 44 2.81 -10.15 -5.39
CA ASP A 44 1.42 -9.75 -5.59
C ASP A 44 1.02 -8.60 -4.66
N PHE A 45 1.43 -8.68 -3.39
CA PHE A 45 1.20 -7.63 -2.41
C PHE A 45 1.96 -6.34 -2.75
N GLN A 46 3.23 -6.49 -3.12
CA GLN A 46 4.04 -5.38 -3.60
C GLN A 46 3.37 -4.73 -4.82
N GLN A 47 3.01 -5.51 -5.84
CA GLN A 47 2.33 -5.04 -7.05
C GLN A 47 1.07 -4.22 -6.71
N ALA A 48 0.21 -4.70 -5.80
CA ALA A 48 -1.01 -4.00 -5.39
C ALA A 48 -0.73 -2.61 -4.81
N LEU A 49 0.31 -2.48 -3.98
CA LEU A 49 0.73 -1.22 -3.37
C LEU A 49 1.33 -0.24 -4.40
N TYR A 50 2.12 -0.73 -5.35
CA TYR A 50 2.65 0.10 -6.44
C TYR A 50 1.53 0.60 -7.37
N GLU A 51 0.58 -0.25 -7.73
CA GLU A 51 -0.59 0.12 -8.52
C GLU A 51 -1.43 1.19 -7.82
N LEU A 52 -1.70 1.02 -6.51
CA LEU A 52 -2.36 2.04 -5.71
C LEU A 52 -1.62 3.38 -5.79
N SER A 53 -0.30 3.35 -5.66
CA SER A 53 0.55 4.54 -5.73
C SER A 53 0.55 5.18 -7.11
N TYR A 54 0.51 4.36 -8.17
CA TYR A 54 0.39 4.81 -9.55
C TYR A 54 -0.94 5.53 -9.78
N HIS A 55 -2.05 5.04 -9.23
CA HIS A 55 -3.35 5.73 -9.31
C HIS A 55 -3.36 7.07 -8.59
N VAL A 56 -2.60 7.20 -7.50
CA VAL A 56 -2.41 8.47 -6.80
C VAL A 56 -1.58 9.45 -7.64
N ILE A 57 -0.47 8.99 -8.24
CA ILE A 57 0.37 9.80 -9.14
C ILE A 57 -0.41 10.26 -10.37
N LYS A 58 -1.25 9.38 -10.92
CA LYS A 58 -2.13 9.67 -12.06
C LYS A 58 -3.28 10.62 -11.68
N GLY A 59 -3.48 10.90 -10.40
CA GLY A 59 -4.53 11.79 -9.90
C GLY A 59 -5.92 11.16 -9.81
N ASN A 60 -6.05 9.83 -9.95
CA ASN A 60 -7.32 9.13 -9.82
C ASN A 60 -7.71 8.87 -8.36
N LEU A 61 -6.72 8.86 -7.45
CA LEU A 61 -6.92 8.61 -6.03
C LEU A 61 -6.26 9.71 -5.20
N LYS A 62 -6.91 10.15 -4.12
CA LYS A 62 -6.32 11.15 -3.21
C LYS A 62 -5.17 10.53 -2.42
N HIS A 63 -4.10 11.29 -2.21
CA HIS A 63 -3.00 10.84 -1.35
C HIS A 63 -3.44 10.52 0.07
N GLU A 64 -4.37 11.27 0.65
CA GLU A 64 -4.89 10.98 2.00
C GLU A 64 -5.51 9.59 2.08
N GLN A 65 -6.22 9.19 1.04
CA GLN A 65 -6.87 7.88 0.95
C GLN A 65 -5.85 6.75 0.85
N ALA A 66 -4.82 6.91 0.00
CA ALA A 66 -3.73 5.93 -0.07
C ALA A 66 -2.90 5.88 1.22
N SER A 67 -2.64 7.04 1.85
CA SER A 67 -1.90 7.11 3.11
C SER A 67 -2.65 6.42 4.24
N ASN A 68 -3.98 6.56 4.28
CA ASN A 68 -4.83 5.91 5.27
C ASN A 68 -4.75 4.38 5.13
N VAL A 69 -4.90 3.87 3.92
CA VAL A 69 -4.80 2.43 3.64
C VAL A 69 -3.40 1.88 3.93
N LEU A 70 -2.35 2.60 3.56
CA LEU A 70 -0.99 2.19 3.89
C LEU A 70 -0.71 2.18 5.39
N ASN A 71 -1.32 3.11 6.14
CA ASN A 71 -1.25 3.13 7.59
C ASN A 71 -1.97 1.91 8.19
N ASP A 72 -3.20 1.63 7.75
CA ASP A 72 -3.93 0.42 8.15
C ASP A 72 -3.06 -0.83 7.90
N ILE A 73 -2.45 -0.93 6.71
CA ILE A 73 -1.57 -2.03 6.32
C ILE A 73 -0.35 -2.17 7.23
N SER A 74 0.27 -1.05 7.60
CA SER A 74 1.39 -1.09 8.54
C SER A 74 1.01 -1.57 9.93
N GLU A 75 -0.24 -1.38 10.36
CA GLU A 75 -0.70 -1.80 11.69
C GLU A 75 -0.95 -3.31 11.78
N PHE A 76 -1.28 -3.98 10.67
CA PHE A 76 -1.50 -5.44 10.68
C PHE A 76 -0.31 -6.26 10.13
N ARG A 77 0.75 -5.61 9.63
CA ARG A 77 1.88 -6.29 8.96
C ARG A 77 3.22 -5.74 9.44
N GLU A 78 3.58 -6.06 10.68
CA GLU A 78 4.85 -5.66 11.32
C GLU A 78 6.09 -6.28 10.64
N ASP A 79 5.89 -7.40 9.94
CA ASP A 79 6.96 -8.24 9.38
C ASP A 79 7.61 -7.67 8.09
N MET A 80 6.99 -6.67 7.43
CA MET A 80 7.48 -6.15 6.14
C MET A 80 7.46 -4.61 6.01
N PRO A 81 8.18 -3.89 6.87
CA PRO A 81 8.29 -2.43 6.78
C PRO A 81 9.02 -1.96 5.51
N SER A 82 9.86 -2.80 4.89
CA SER A 82 10.70 -2.43 3.74
C SER A 82 9.91 -2.04 2.48
N ILE A 83 8.88 -2.82 2.10
CA ILE A 83 8.03 -2.49 0.93
C ILE A 83 7.19 -1.27 1.23
N LEU A 84 6.60 -1.21 2.43
CA LEU A 84 5.80 -0.08 2.85
C LEU A 84 6.64 1.19 2.81
N ALA A 85 7.89 1.15 3.27
CA ALA A 85 8.82 2.27 3.18
C ALA A 85 9.14 2.67 1.73
N ASP A 86 9.32 1.71 0.81
CA ASP A 86 9.59 2.00 -0.61
C ASP A 86 8.39 2.65 -1.30
N VAL A 87 7.21 2.07 -1.12
CA VAL A 87 5.94 2.57 -1.67
C VAL A 87 5.62 3.94 -1.07
N PHE A 88 5.81 4.12 0.24
CA PHE A 88 5.71 5.42 0.88
C PHE A 88 6.71 6.41 0.30
N CYS A 89 7.95 6.00 0.01
CA CYS A 89 8.94 6.87 -0.62
C CYS A 89 8.49 7.34 -2.00
N ILE A 90 7.85 6.47 -2.79
CA ILE A 90 7.30 6.82 -4.12
C ILE A 90 6.13 7.79 -3.99
N LEU A 91 5.17 7.48 -3.12
CA LEU A 91 4.04 8.36 -2.83
C LEU A 91 4.49 9.68 -2.23
N GLU A 92 5.55 9.67 -1.46
CA GLU A 92 6.15 10.84 -0.87
C GLU A 92 6.89 11.68 -1.91
N ARG A 93 7.58 11.10 -2.88
CA ARG A 93 8.07 11.86 -4.04
C ARG A 93 6.90 12.46 -4.83
N ALA A 94 5.73 11.83 -4.78
CA ALA A 94 4.51 12.36 -5.39
C ALA A 94 3.74 13.41 -4.55
N ARG A 95 3.88 13.43 -3.20
CA ARG A 95 3.17 14.35 -2.27
C ARG A 95 4.05 15.36 -1.53
N ARG A 96 5.34 15.10 -1.39
CA ARG A 96 6.32 15.99 -0.75
C ARG A 96 7.28 16.57 -1.79
N ALA A 97 7.34 17.89 -1.99
CA ALA A 97 6.85 19.03 -1.18
C ALA A 97 5.38 18.94 -0.69
N LYS A 98 4.96 18.74 0.57
CA LYS A 98 5.57 19.01 1.89
C LYS A 98 5.00 18.27 3.16
N VAL A 99 4.14 17.21 3.17
CA VAL A 99 3.45 16.79 4.45
C VAL A 99 3.50 15.32 5.02
N ILE A 100 4.05 14.22 4.44
CA ILE A 100 4.10 12.88 5.13
C ILE A 100 5.38 12.44 5.92
N LYS A 101 6.63 12.83 5.57
CA LYS A 101 7.89 12.36 6.25
C LYS A 101 7.83 12.17 7.77
N SER A 102 7.32 13.16 8.49
CA SER A 102 7.60 13.26 9.92
C SER A 102 6.79 12.32 10.79
N THR A 103 5.64 11.81 10.35
CA THR A 103 4.83 10.94 11.23
C THR A 103 5.11 9.47 10.94
N PHE A 104 5.28 9.11 9.67
CA PHE A 104 5.44 7.70 9.29
C PHE A 104 6.87 7.19 9.46
N VAL A 105 7.90 7.99 9.13
CA VAL A 105 9.30 7.61 9.39
C VAL A 105 9.57 7.53 10.89
N LEU A 106 8.98 8.41 11.69
CA LEU A 106 9.06 8.32 13.15
C LEU A 106 8.29 7.10 13.69
N ARG A 107 7.12 6.76 13.14
CA ARG A 107 6.36 5.56 13.50
C ARG A 107 7.11 4.26 13.15
N MET A 108 7.64 4.15 11.94
CA MET A 108 8.46 3.01 11.52
C MET A 108 9.77 2.92 12.29
N ARG A 109 10.45 4.03 12.55
CA ARG A 109 11.69 4.04 13.32
C ARG A 109 11.47 3.65 14.78
N ASN A 110 10.32 3.99 15.38
CA ASN A 110 9.97 3.52 16.72
C ASN A 110 9.66 2.01 16.76
N GLN A 111 9.03 1.45 15.72
CA GLN A 111 8.76 0.01 15.65
C GLN A 111 9.97 -0.87 15.33
N LEU A 112 11.01 -0.31 14.68
CA LEU A 112 12.23 -1.06 14.31
C LEU A 112 13.33 -1.05 15.39
N TRP A 113 13.13 -0.34 16.50
CA TRP A 113 14.12 -0.13 17.58
C TRP A 113 13.56 -0.41 18.99
N GLU A 114 12.53 -1.25 19.10
CA GLU A 114 12.14 -1.92 20.36
C GLU A 114 12.41 -3.43 20.29
#